data_AF-A0A811PGH4-F1
#
_entry.id   AF-A0A811PGH4-F1
#
_cell.length_a   1.000
_cell.length_b   1.000
_cell.length_c   1.000
_cell.angle_alpha   90.00
_cell.angle_beta   90.00
_cell.angle_gamma   90.00
#
_symmetry.space_group_name_H-M   'P 1'
#
loop_
_entity.id
_entity.type
_entity.pdbx_description
1 polymer ?
#
loop_
_entity_poly.entity_id
_entity_poly.type
_entity_poly.pdbx_seq_one_letter_code
_entity_poly.pdbx_strand_id
1 'polypeptide(L)'
;MAPSPLCSASPRPLRAPGQPPRGIRPPRTVVVAADTRVLTRVSGAEARASLLLALASQALSASQRRFADLAGEAAKYAFPSRRFEPRTLEEALMSVPDLETVPFRVLKREAEYEIREVESYFTAETTMPGRSGFDFNGSSQSFNVLASYLFGKATSLSRK
;
A
#
# COMPACT_ATOMS: atom_id res chain seq x y z
N MET A 1 42.34 42.16 27.04
CA MET A 1 42.99 40.85 27.29
C MET A 1 42.20 39.78 26.58
N ALA A 2 42.70 39.32 25.42
CA ALA A 2 42.33 38.01 24.85
C ALA A 2 43.23 36.95 25.56
N PRO A 3 42.91 35.63 25.58
CA PRO A 3 42.57 34.83 24.40
C PRO A 3 41.46 33.75 24.59
N SER A 4 40.94 33.24 23.46
CA SER A 4 40.32 31.90 23.29
C SER A 4 41.44 30.81 23.31
N PRO A 5 41.24 29.46 23.24
CA PRO A 5 40.07 28.74 22.71
C PRO A 5 39.76 27.29 23.26
N LEU A 6 38.68 26.70 22.71
CA LEU A 6 38.43 25.27 22.39
C LEU A 6 38.61 24.17 23.45
N CYS A 7 37.51 23.46 23.76
CA CYS A 7 37.51 21.99 23.84
C CYS A 7 36.10 21.41 23.65
N SER A 8 35.97 20.60 22.59
CA SER A 8 34.83 19.76 22.24
C SER A 8 34.70 18.55 23.17
N ALA A 9 33.50 18.24 23.65
CA ALA A 9 33.20 16.95 24.26
C ALA A 9 31.83 16.45 23.75
N SER A 10 31.88 15.59 22.74
CA SER A 10 30.72 14.81 22.27
C SER A 10 30.36 13.71 23.29
N PRO A 11 29.07 13.42 23.53
CA PRO A 11 28.66 12.37 24.44
C PRO A 11 29.03 10.97 23.92
N ARG A 12 29.66 10.16 24.77
CA ARG A 12 29.94 8.74 24.51
C ARG A 12 28.62 7.94 24.52
N PRO A 13 28.35 7.06 23.55
CA PRO A 13 27.28 6.08 23.70
C PRO A 13 27.70 4.98 24.67
N LEU A 14 26.83 4.70 25.65
CA LEU A 14 26.92 3.56 26.57
C LEU A 14 26.78 2.25 25.76
N ARG A 15 27.78 1.39 25.85
CA ARG A 15 27.86 0.10 25.14
C ARG A 15 27.23 -0.99 26.01
N ALA A 16 26.27 -1.73 25.44
CA ALA A 16 25.66 -2.90 26.06
C ALA A 16 26.68 -4.06 26.23
N PRO A 17 26.52 -4.94 27.23
CA PRO A 17 27.43 -6.06 27.46
C PRO A 17 27.17 -7.17 26.43
N GLY A 18 28.23 -7.71 25.82
CA GLY A 18 28.14 -8.92 24.98
C GLY A 18 28.72 -8.84 23.57
N GLN A 19 29.71 -7.99 23.29
CA GLN A 19 30.29 -7.87 21.95
C GLN A 19 31.77 -8.30 21.94
N PRO A 20 32.17 -9.28 21.10
CA PRO A 20 33.54 -9.80 21.06
C PRO A 20 34.54 -8.76 20.50
N PRO A 21 35.83 -8.91 20.81
CA PRO A 21 36.85 -7.93 20.43
C PRO A 21 37.04 -7.87 18.91
N ARG A 22 37.06 -6.65 18.35
CA ARG A 22 37.55 -6.39 17.00
C ARG A 22 39.07 -6.45 17.02
N GLY A 23 39.61 -7.66 16.86
CA GLY A 23 41.02 -7.91 16.62
C GLY A 23 41.23 -8.42 15.20
N ILE A 24 42.08 -7.70 14.45
CA ILE A 24 42.94 -8.17 13.36
C ILE A 24 42.27 -9.17 12.40
N ARG A 25 41.87 -8.69 11.21
CA ARG A 25 41.59 -9.58 10.07
C ARG A 25 42.81 -10.50 9.86
N PRO A 26 42.69 -11.83 9.98
CA PRO A 26 43.70 -12.69 9.38
C PRO A 26 43.63 -12.47 7.86
N PRO A 27 44.73 -12.63 7.12
CA PRO A 27 44.63 -12.72 5.68
C PRO A 27 43.61 -13.81 5.37
N ARG A 28 42.58 -13.47 4.58
CA ARG A 28 41.75 -14.48 3.94
C ARG A 28 42.67 -15.23 2.99
N THR A 29 43.34 -16.25 3.48
CA THR A 29 43.93 -17.27 2.65
C THR A 29 42.75 -17.96 1.99
N VAL A 30 42.43 -17.52 0.78
CA VAL A 30 41.64 -18.33 -0.13
C VAL A 30 42.53 -19.52 -0.40
N VAL A 31 42.25 -20.65 0.25
CA VAL A 31 42.74 -21.93 -0.21
C VAL A 31 42.05 -22.13 -1.56
N VAL A 32 42.71 -21.66 -2.61
CA VAL A 32 42.46 -22.16 -3.96
C VAL A 32 42.87 -23.61 -3.84
N ALA A 33 41.87 -24.50 -3.76
CA ALA A 33 42.11 -25.90 -4.02
C ALA A 33 42.81 -25.92 -5.38
N ALA A 34 44.11 -26.20 -5.36
CA ALA A 34 44.88 -26.55 -6.53
C ALA A 34 44.45 -27.96 -6.91
N ASP A 35 43.18 -28.09 -7.29
CA ASP A 35 42.70 -29.27 -7.96
C ASP A 35 43.28 -29.20 -9.37
N THR A 36 44.34 -29.98 -9.51
CA THR A 36 44.82 -30.58 -10.75
C THR A 36 43.78 -30.50 -11.86
N ARG A 37 44.10 -29.67 -12.85
CA ARG A 37 43.47 -29.53 -14.17
C ARG A 37 42.60 -30.73 -14.56
N VAL A 38 41.34 -30.71 -14.15
CA VAL A 38 40.25 -31.03 -15.07
C VAL A 38 39.91 -29.70 -15.72
N LEU A 39 40.65 -29.38 -16.79
CA LEU A 39 40.34 -28.27 -17.68
C LEU A 39 39.03 -28.59 -18.41
N THR A 40 37.88 -28.46 -17.75
CA THR A 40 36.66 -28.10 -18.48
C THR A 40 36.83 -26.64 -18.85
N ARG A 41 37.42 -26.39 -20.02
CA ARG A 41 37.26 -25.11 -20.71
C ARG A 41 35.77 -24.89 -20.86
N VAL A 42 35.15 -24.17 -19.94
CA VAL A 42 33.75 -23.78 -20.10
C VAL A 42 33.73 -22.93 -21.36
N SER A 43 33.06 -23.45 -22.37
CA SER A 43 32.95 -22.76 -23.65
C SER A 43 32.34 -21.38 -23.40
N GLY A 44 32.76 -20.35 -24.14
CA GLY A 44 32.11 -19.04 -24.07
C GLY A 44 30.59 -19.13 -24.30
N ALA A 45 30.13 -20.17 -25.01
CA ALA A 45 28.72 -20.50 -25.16
C ALA A 45 28.08 -21.03 -23.87
N GLU A 46 28.75 -21.91 -23.12
CA GLU A 46 28.28 -22.45 -21.84
C GLU A 46 28.27 -21.39 -20.73
N ALA A 47 29.25 -20.49 -20.73
CA ALA A 47 29.27 -19.34 -19.82
C ALA A 47 28.09 -18.40 -20.08
N ARG A 48 27.77 -18.15 -21.37
CA ARG A 48 26.58 -17.38 -21.76
C ARG A 48 25.28 -18.11 -21.42
N ALA A 49 25.21 -19.42 -21.66
CA ALA A 49 24.04 -20.23 -21.32
C ALA A 49 23.79 -20.23 -19.80
N SER A 50 24.84 -20.36 -18.99
CA SER A 50 24.76 -20.30 -17.53
C SER A 50 24.31 -18.92 -17.04
N LEU A 51 24.81 -17.86 -17.68
CA LEU A 51 24.40 -16.49 -17.37
C LEU A 51 22.92 -16.25 -17.72
N LEU A 52 22.46 -16.70 -18.89
CA LEU A 52 21.07 -16.58 -19.30
C LEU A 52 20.14 -17.38 -18.37
N LEU A 53 20.55 -18.59 -17.98
CA LEU A 53 19.80 -19.40 -17.03
C LEU A 53 19.74 -18.73 -15.65
N ALA A 54 20.85 -18.18 -15.17
CA ALA A 54 20.89 -17.42 -13.92
C ALA A 54 19.97 -16.19 -13.98
N LEU A 55 20.02 -15.43 -15.08
CA LEU A 55 19.15 -14.27 -15.29
C LEU A 55 17.68 -14.66 -15.36
N ALA A 56 17.34 -15.73 -16.09
CA ALA A 56 15.98 -16.25 -16.19
C ALA A 56 15.47 -16.72 -14.83
N SER A 57 16.30 -17.41 -14.05
CA SER A 57 15.94 -17.85 -12.69
C SER A 57 15.71 -16.68 -11.74
N GLN A 58 16.50 -15.62 -11.87
CA GLN A 58 16.35 -14.39 -11.08
C GLN A 58 15.09 -13.62 -11.47
N ALA A 59 14.84 -13.48 -12.77
CA ALA A 59 13.64 -12.83 -13.30
C ALA A 59 12.36 -13.60 -12.90
N LEU A 60 12.39 -14.93 -12.96
CA LEU A 60 11.30 -15.78 -12.49
C LEU A 60 11.07 -15.65 -10.99
N SER A 61 12.14 -15.68 -10.19
CA SER A 61 12.02 -15.50 -8.73
C SER A 61 11.44 -14.13 -8.38
N ALA A 62 11.82 -13.09 -9.13
CA ALA A 62 11.28 -11.75 -8.97
C ALA A 62 9.79 -11.69 -9.37
N SER A 63 9.40 -12.31 -10.50
CA SER A 63 8.01 -12.33 -10.94
C SER A 63 7.12 -13.10 -9.97
N GLN A 64 7.57 -14.25 -9.46
CA GLN A 64 6.85 -15.04 -8.46
C GLN A 64 6.56 -14.22 -7.19
N ARG A 65 7.52 -13.42 -6.71
CA ARG A 65 7.28 -12.51 -5.57
C ARG A 65 6.22 -11.48 -5.90
N ARG A 66 6.27 -10.84 -7.08
CA ARG A 66 5.26 -9.88 -7.51
C ARG A 66 3.87 -10.51 -7.66
N PHE A 67 3.79 -11.73 -8.17
CA PHE A 67 2.54 -12.49 -8.25
C PHE A 67 2.02 -12.85 -6.86
N ALA A 68 2.87 -13.24 -5.91
CA ALA A 68 2.47 -13.49 -4.54
C ALA A 68 1.95 -12.22 -3.84
N ASP A 69 2.63 -11.09 -4.04
CA ASP A 69 2.19 -9.78 -3.53
C ASP A 69 0.83 -9.38 -4.13
N LEU A 70 0.66 -9.53 -5.44
CA LEU A 70 -0.60 -9.27 -6.14
C LEU A 70 -1.71 -10.22 -5.71
N ALA A 71 -1.43 -11.50 -5.54
CA ALA A 71 -2.41 -12.48 -5.09
C ALA A 71 -2.82 -12.21 -3.64
N GLY A 72 -1.87 -11.84 -2.77
CA GLY A 72 -2.14 -11.44 -1.40
C GLY A 72 -2.95 -10.14 -1.31
N GLU A 73 -2.67 -9.18 -2.19
CA GLU A 73 -3.43 -7.93 -2.26
C GLU A 73 -4.83 -8.16 -2.84
N ALA A 74 -4.96 -8.94 -3.93
CA ALA A 74 -6.24 -9.30 -4.52
C ALA A 74 -7.12 -10.10 -3.55
N ALA A 75 -6.54 -10.99 -2.74
CA ALA A 75 -7.26 -11.76 -1.73
C ALA A 75 -7.92 -10.87 -0.66
N LYS A 76 -7.33 -9.71 -0.32
CA LYS A 76 -7.95 -8.77 0.63
C LYS A 76 -9.28 -8.21 0.15
N TYR A 77 -9.42 -8.02 -1.16
CA TYR A 77 -10.62 -7.45 -1.78
C TYR A 77 -11.59 -8.53 -2.26
N ALA A 78 -11.09 -9.73 -2.63
CA ALA A 78 -11.93 -10.86 -3.03
C ALA A 78 -12.56 -11.59 -1.83
N PHE A 79 -11.88 -11.61 -0.67
CA PHE A 79 -12.35 -12.27 0.55
C PHE A 79 -12.27 -11.29 1.73
N PRO A 80 -13.22 -10.35 1.83
CA PRO A 80 -13.26 -9.40 2.94
C PRO A 80 -13.30 -10.15 4.28
N SER A 81 -12.39 -9.80 5.19
CA SER A 81 -12.15 -10.50 6.46
C SER A 81 -13.24 -10.30 7.52
N ARG A 82 -14.41 -9.77 7.16
CA ARG A 82 -15.57 -9.59 8.04
C ARG A 82 -16.88 -9.98 7.35
N ARG A 83 -17.43 -11.11 7.81
CA ARG A 83 -18.87 -11.49 7.83
C ARG A 83 -19.70 -11.18 6.58
N PHE A 84 -19.12 -11.26 5.39
CA PHE A 84 -19.91 -11.32 4.17
C PHE A 84 -19.91 -12.77 3.68
N GLU A 85 -21.07 -13.43 3.79
CA GLU A 85 -21.34 -14.76 3.22
C GLU A 85 -22.16 -14.53 1.94
N PRO A 86 -21.53 -14.12 0.82
CA PRO A 86 -22.24 -13.92 -0.43
C PRO A 86 -22.76 -15.27 -0.90
N ARG A 87 -24.08 -15.39 -1.10
CA ARG A 87 -24.68 -16.59 -1.69
C ARG A 87 -24.47 -16.63 -3.21
N THR A 88 -24.13 -15.50 -3.82
CA THR A 88 -23.87 -15.35 -5.27
C THR A 88 -22.73 -14.35 -5.56
N LEU A 89 -22.09 -14.48 -6.73
CA LEU A 89 -21.05 -13.53 -7.20
C LEU A 89 -21.60 -12.12 -7.37
N GLU A 90 -22.84 -11.97 -7.81
CA GLU A 90 -23.50 -10.66 -7.93
C GLU A 90 -23.64 -10.01 -6.56
N GLU A 91 -24.04 -10.76 -5.54
CA GLU A 91 -24.09 -10.29 -4.15
C GLU A 91 -22.71 -9.88 -3.62
N ALA A 92 -21.64 -10.61 -3.97
CA ALA A 92 -20.26 -10.26 -3.63
C ALA A 92 -19.75 -9.01 -4.36
N LEU A 93 -20.23 -8.75 -5.58
CA LEU A 93 -19.87 -7.55 -6.35
C LEU A 93 -20.73 -6.33 -5.99
N MET A 94 -21.90 -6.58 -5.39
CA MET A 94 -22.79 -5.57 -4.83
C MET A 94 -22.58 -5.34 -3.33
N SER A 95 -21.73 -6.14 -2.68
CA SER A 95 -21.37 -6.00 -1.27
C SER A 95 -20.41 -4.84 -1.09
N VAL A 96 -20.96 -3.65 -1.16
CA VAL A 96 -20.27 -2.45 -0.72
C VAL A 96 -20.07 -2.59 0.80
N PRO A 97 -18.84 -2.41 1.31
CA PRO A 97 -18.57 -2.49 2.75
C PRO A 97 -19.47 -1.50 3.50
N ASP A 98 -19.75 -1.77 4.79
CA ASP A 98 -20.60 -0.96 5.67
C ASP A 98 -20.35 0.55 5.46
N LEU A 99 -21.21 1.21 4.68
CA LEU A 99 -21.14 2.63 4.40
C LEU A 99 -21.90 3.38 5.47
N GLU A 100 -21.33 4.50 5.93
CA GLU A 100 -22.06 5.44 6.76
C GLU A 100 -23.25 6.01 5.98
N THR A 101 -24.43 5.93 6.58
CA THR A 101 -25.67 6.51 6.03
C THR A 101 -26.30 7.45 7.06
N VAL A 102 -27.05 8.43 6.58
CA VAL A 102 -27.76 9.38 7.46
C VAL A 102 -28.69 8.61 8.41
N PRO A 103 -28.64 8.84 9.74
CA PRO A 103 -29.51 8.17 10.69
C PRO A 103 -30.96 8.61 10.50
N PHE A 104 -31.88 7.65 10.58
CA PHE A 104 -33.31 7.91 10.50
C PHE A 104 -34.11 6.95 11.37
N ARG A 105 -35.28 7.41 11.82
CA ARG A 105 -36.30 6.62 12.49
C ARG A 105 -37.47 6.36 11.55
N VAL A 106 -37.90 5.11 11.47
CA VAL A 106 -39.06 4.75 10.64
C VAL A 106 -40.33 4.98 11.44
N LEU A 107 -41.20 5.85 10.94
CA LEU A 107 -42.49 6.14 11.57
C LEU A 107 -43.58 5.17 11.06
N LYS A 108 -43.52 4.84 9.76
CA LYS A 108 -44.53 4.00 9.12
C LYS A 108 -43.94 3.26 7.92
N ARG A 109 -44.29 1.98 7.75
CA ARG A 109 -44.01 1.19 6.54
C ARG A 109 -45.33 0.75 5.92
N GLU A 110 -45.44 0.96 4.62
CA GLU A 110 -46.50 0.43 3.77
C GLU A 110 -45.87 -0.39 2.64
N ALA A 111 -46.68 -1.09 1.86
CA ALA A 111 -46.18 -1.92 0.76
C ALA A 111 -45.44 -1.11 -0.32
N GLU A 112 -45.82 0.15 -0.53
CA GLU A 112 -45.30 1.00 -1.61
C GLU A 112 -44.37 2.12 -1.13
N TYR A 113 -44.41 2.46 0.16
CA TYR A 113 -43.65 3.59 0.69
C TYR A 113 -43.27 3.44 2.15
N GLU A 114 -42.30 4.24 2.57
CA GLU A 114 -41.80 4.30 3.94
C GLU A 114 -41.67 5.76 4.37
N ILE A 115 -42.21 6.08 5.54
CA ILE A 115 -42.08 7.41 6.15
C ILE A 115 -40.93 7.36 7.15
N ARG A 116 -39.91 8.19 6.90
CA ARG A 116 -38.70 8.31 7.72
C ARG A 116 -38.58 9.69 8.32
N GLU A 117 -38.34 9.75 9.62
CA GLU A 117 -37.92 10.94 10.33
C GLU A 117 -36.39 10.96 10.37
N VAL A 118 -35.79 11.98 9.76
CA VAL A 118 -34.33 12.11 9.62
C VAL A 118 -33.83 13.12 10.65
N GLU A 119 -32.77 12.78 11.38
CA GLU A 119 -32.16 13.70 12.35
C GLU A 119 -31.41 14.84 11.64
N SER A 120 -31.17 15.95 12.34
CA SER A 120 -30.38 17.06 11.79
C SER A 120 -28.94 16.61 11.55
N TYR A 121 -28.47 16.70 10.30
CA TYR A 121 -27.11 16.35 9.91
C TYR A 121 -26.52 17.42 9.00
N PHE A 122 -25.19 17.56 9.00
CA PHE A 122 -24.51 18.49 8.11
C PHE A 122 -24.35 17.88 6.72
N THR A 123 -24.93 18.55 5.72
CA THR A 123 -24.84 18.10 4.32
C THR A 123 -24.02 19.07 3.50
N ALA A 124 -23.06 18.55 2.75
CA ALA A 124 -22.37 19.31 1.72
C ALA A 124 -23.21 19.28 0.44
N GLU A 125 -23.62 20.44 -0.05
CA GLU A 125 -24.45 20.58 -1.24
C GLU A 125 -23.70 21.29 -2.36
N THR A 126 -24.08 20.99 -3.59
CA THR A 126 -23.59 21.71 -4.77
C THR A 126 -24.73 21.85 -5.78
N THR A 127 -24.68 22.92 -6.57
CA THR A 127 -25.68 23.18 -7.61
C THR A 127 -25.21 22.58 -8.94
N MET A 128 -26.13 21.90 -9.63
CA MET A 128 -25.85 21.37 -10.96
C MET A 128 -25.69 22.49 -12.01
N PRO A 129 -24.66 22.44 -12.87
CA PRO A 129 -24.52 23.38 -13.97
C PRO A 129 -25.56 23.06 -15.05
N GLY A 130 -26.50 23.96 -15.30
CA GLY A 130 -27.55 23.76 -16.30
C GLY A 130 -28.74 24.68 -16.10
N ARG A 131 -29.62 24.77 -17.11
CA ARG A 131 -30.92 25.48 -17.01
C ARG A 131 -32.12 24.53 -17.04
N SER A 132 -31.91 23.27 -17.43
CA SER A 132 -32.89 22.19 -17.30
C SER A 132 -32.73 21.49 -15.95
N GLY A 133 -33.71 20.68 -15.55
CA GLY A 133 -33.65 19.86 -14.32
C GLY A 133 -32.55 18.80 -14.35
N PHE A 134 -32.82 17.62 -13.79
CA PHE A 134 -31.82 16.55 -13.72
C PHE A 134 -31.28 16.17 -15.11
N ASP A 135 -29.95 16.21 -15.24
CA ASP A 135 -29.22 15.71 -16.39
C ASP A 135 -27.95 14.95 -15.94
N PHE A 136 -27.57 13.91 -16.68
CA PHE A 136 -26.45 13.04 -16.31
C PHE A 136 -25.08 13.73 -16.38
N ASN A 137 -24.90 14.68 -17.29
CA ASN A 137 -23.62 15.34 -17.50
C ASN A 137 -23.32 16.33 -16.37
N GLY A 138 -24.29 17.20 -16.06
CA GLY A 138 -24.26 18.15 -14.96
C GLY A 138 -24.20 17.44 -13.61
N SER A 139 -24.94 16.35 -13.41
CA SER A 139 -24.86 15.57 -12.16
C SER A 139 -23.49 14.91 -11.97
N SER A 140 -22.87 14.39 -13.04
CA SER A 140 -21.50 13.86 -13.00
C SER A 140 -20.47 14.94 -12.64
N GLN A 141 -20.60 16.14 -13.22
CA GLN A 141 -19.71 17.27 -12.90
C GLN A 141 -19.87 17.71 -11.43
N SER A 142 -21.10 17.84 -10.95
CA SER A 142 -21.39 18.17 -9.55
C SER A 142 -20.91 17.10 -8.58
N PHE A 143 -21.05 15.83 -8.92
CA PHE A 143 -20.49 14.73 -8.12
C PHE A 143 -18.97 14.88 -7.95
N ASN A 144 -18.25 15.20 -9.04
CA ASN A 144 -16.80 15.42 -8.97
C ASN A 144 -16.42 16.61 -8.06
N VAL A 145 -17.26 17.64 -7.98
CA VAL A 145 -17.08 18.77 -7.04
C VAL A 145 -17.19 18.28 -5.59
N LEU A 146 -18.24 17.53 -5.25
CA LEU A 146 -18.41 16.96 -3.91
C LEU A 146 -17.31 15.96 -3.55
N ALA A 147 -16.91 15.10 -4.49
CA ALA A 147 -15.80 14.18 -4.31
C ALA A 147 -14.49 14.95 -4.03
N SER A 148 -14.25 16.04 -4.77
CA SER A 148 -13.09 16.90 -4.52
C SER A 148 -13.13 17.54 -3.13
N TYR A 149 -14.31 17.93 -2.64
CA TYR A 149 -14.49 18.45 -1.28
C TYR A 149 -14.13 17.40 -0.23
N LEU A 150 -14.65 16.17 -0.37
CA LEU A 150 -14.41 15.05 0.56
C LEU A 150 -12.95 14.58 0.57
N PHE A 151 -12.31 14.49 -0.60
CA PHE A 151 -10.95 13.93 -0.75
C PHE A 151 -9.81 14.95 -0.72
N GLY A 152 -10.07 16.19 -0.28
CA GLY A 152 -9.00 17.09 0.15
C GLY A 152 -8.76 18.36 -0.69
N LYS A 153 -9.74 18.81 -1.48
CA LYS A 153 -9.74 20.19 -2.02
C LYS A 153 -10.37 21.19 -1.03
N ALA A 154 -10.96 20.73 0.06
CA ALA A 154 -11.27 21.58 1.20
C ALA A 154 -9.96 22.00 1.87
N THR A 155 -9.72 23.31 1.97
CA THR A 155 -8.57 23.86 2.71
C THR A 155 -8.53 23.24 4.10
N SER A 156 -7.50 22.43 4.35
CA SER A 156 -7.15 21.78 5.61
C SER A 156 -7.92 22.31 6.82
N LEU A 157 -8.91 21.56 7.31
CA LEU A 157 -9.36 21.75 8.68
C LEU A 157 -8.16 21.46 9.58
N SER A 158 -7.70 22.51 10.25
CA SER A 158 -6.60 22.53 11.22
C SER A 158 -6.60 21.26 12.07
N ARG A 159 -5.52 20.47 11.96
CA ARG A 159 -5.16 19.46 12.97
C ARG A 159 -5.13 20.17 14.33
N LYS A 160 -5.94 19.69 15.27
CA LYS A 160 -5.66 19.80 16.70
C LYS A 160 -5.23 18.44 17.20
#